data_AF-A0A4Q3IZJ4-F1
#
_entry.id   AF-A0A4Q3IZJ4-F1
#
_cell.length_a   1.000
_cell.length_b   1.000
_cell.length_c   1.000
_cell.angle_alpha   90.00
_cell.angle_beta   90.00
_cell.angle_gamma   90.00
#
_symmetry.space_group_name_H-M   'P 1'
#
loop_
_entity.id
_entity.type
_entity.pdbx_description
1 polymer ?
#
loop_
_entity_poly.entity_id
_entity_poly.type
_entity_poly.pdbx_seq_one_letter_code
_entity_poly.pdbx_strand_id
1 'polypeptide(L)'
;MSIKTADEPTSAGKGFDLGFFKAHIREYGMLLALVVIMAFFQVMTGGVLMKPLNLTNLVLQNSYVIIMAIGMLLIIITGHIDLSVGSVAGFIGGLGAVLMV
;
A
#
# COMPACT_ATOMS: atom_id res chain seq x y z
N MET A 1 55.69 -4.96 31.32
CA MET A 1 55.42 -4.59 29.90
C MET A 1 54.77 -5.78 29.22
N SER A 2 53.45 -5.75 29.05
CA SER A 2 52.73 -6.52 28.03
C SER A 2 51.31 -5.96 27.97
N ILE A 3 51.09 -5.04 27.03
CA ILE A 3 49.77 -4.51 26.69
C ILE A 3 48.94 -5.72 26.21
N LYS A 4 47.90 -6.07 26.96
CA LYS A 4 46.87 -6.99 26.48
C LYS A 4 46.03 -6.18 25.49
N THR A 5 46.22 -6.49 24.21
CA THR A 5 45.42 -6.03 23.07
C THR A 5 43.93 -6.24 23.39
N ALA A 6 43.19 -5.15 23.53
CA ALA A 6 41.73 -5.21 23.54
C ALA A 6 41.29 -5.45 22.10
N ASP A 7 40.58 -6.56 21.94
CA ASP A 7 40.10 -7.16 20.71
C ASP A 7 39.40 -6.17 19.78
N GLU A 8 39.67 -6.34 18.48
CA GLU A 8 38.91 -5.75 17.39
C GLU A 8 37.41 -5.97 17.60
N PRO A 9 36.53 -4.98 17.36
CA PRO A 9 35.12 -5.29 17.22
C PRO A 9 34.97 -6.06 15.91
N THR A 10 34.92 -7.38 16.09
CA THR A 10 34.63 -8.36 15.06
C THR A 10 33.38 -7.94 14.30
N SER A 11 33.51 -7.91 12.98
CA SER A 11 32.47 -7.77 11.98
C SER A 11 31.20 -8.52 12.42
N ALA A 12 30.20 -7.78 12.91
CA ALA A 12 28.85 -8.30 13.07
C ALA A 12 28.32 -8.52 11.65
N GLY A 13 28.35 -9.79 11.23
CA GLY A 13 27.86 -10.23 9.94
C GLY A 13 26.48 -9.65 9.67
N LYS A 14 26.30 -9.10 8.46
CA LYS A 14 25.02 -8.65 7.91
C LYS A 14 24.13 -9.87 7.69
N GLY A 15 23.66 -10.49 8.78
CA GLY A 15 22.52 -11.38 8.76
C GLY A 15 21.28 -10.54 8.49
N PHE A 16 20.41 -11.03 7.61
CA PHE A 16 19.07 -10.48 7.40
C PHE A 16 18.40 -10.34 8.78
N ASP A 17 18.20 -9.11 9.26
CA ASP A 17 17.61 -8.87 10.57
C ASP A 17 16.11 -9.20 10.52
N LEU A 18 15.77 -10.45 10.85
CA LEU A 18 14.39 -10.92 10.96
C LEU A 18 13.59 -10.09 11.98
N GLY A 19 14.25 -9.46 12.96
CA GLY A 19 13.63 -8.59 13.96
C GLY A 19 13.10 -7.29 13.34
N PHE A 20 13.90 -6.67 12.46
CA PHE A 20 13.48 -5.50 11.69
C PHE A 20 12.26 -5.82 10.80
N PHE A 21 12.27 -6.95 10.09
CA PHE A 21 11.13 -7.36 9.25
C PHE A 21 9.86 -7.61 10.07
N LYS A 22 9.98 -8.26 11.24
CA LYS A 22 8.83 -8.57 12.11
C LYS A 22 8.18 -7.32 12.71
N ALA A 23 8.94 -6.26 12.93
CA ALA A 23 8.43 -4.97 13.42
C ALA A 23 7.64 -4.21 12.34
N HIS A 24 8.09 -4.25 11.08
CA HIS A 24 7.52 -3.43 9.99
C HIS A 24 6.51 -4.18 9.10
N ILE A 25 6.36 -5.50 9.27
CA ILE A 25 5.39 -6.33 8.51
C ILE A 25 3.95 -5.80 8.63
N ARG A 26 3.59 -5.18 9.76
CA ARG A 26 2.24 -4.64 9.98
C ARG A 26 2.00 -3.34 9.21
N GLU A 27 3.02 -2.51 9.08
CA GLU A 27 2.95 -1.22 8.38
C GLU A 27 2.93 -1.43 6.86
N TYR A 28 3.74 -2.36 6.36
CA TYR A 28 3.80 -2.68 4.93
C TYR A 28 2.91 -3.85 4.51
N GLY A 29 2.16 -4.45 5.43
CA GLY A 29 1.39 -5.68 5.19
C GLY A 29 0.35 -5.54 4.05
N MET A 30 -0.31 -4.39 3.95
CA MET A 30 -1.27 -4.12 2.88
C MET A 30 -0.58 -3.99 1.51
N LEU A 31 0.55 -3.28 1.45
CA LEU A 31 1.35 -3.15 0.23
C LEU A 31 1.91 -4.52 -0.21
N LEU A 32 2.41 -5.31 0.75
CA LEU A 32 2.89 -6.67 0.50
C LEU A 32 1.76 -7.56 -0.04
N ALA A 33 0.57 -7.49 0.57
CA ALA A 33 -0.60 -8.23 0.11
C ALA A 33 -0.99 -7.84 -1.33
N LEU A 34 -0.96 -6.55 -1.67
CA LEU A 34 -1.19 -6.07 -3.02
C LEU A 34 -0.19 -6.68 -4.02
N VAL A 35 1.11 -6.65 -3.71
CA VAL A 35 2.17 -7.20 -4.58
C VAL A 35 1.98 -8.70 -4.78
N VAL A 36 1.68 -9.45 -3.72
CA VAL A 36 1.43 -10.89 -3.79
C VAL A 36 0.23 -11.20 -4.68
N ILE A 37 -0.88 -10.48 -4.51
CA ILE A 37 -2.09 -10.65 -5.34
C ILE A 37 -1.83 -10.27 -6.80
N MET A 38 -1.09 -9.19 -7.06
CA MET A 38 -0.69 -8.79 -8.41
C MET A 38 0.17 -9.87 -9.09
N ALA A 39 1.15 -10.44 -8.38
CA ALA A 39 1.98 -11.52 -8.90
C ALA A 39 1.15 -12.77 -9.19
N PHE A 40 0.25 -13.15 -8.28
CA PHE A 40 -0.68 -14.26 -8.45
C PHE A 40 -1.54 -14.08 -9.71
N PHE A 41 -2.22 -12.93 -9.86
CA PHE A 41 -3.04 -12.68 -11.04
C PHE A 41 -2.22 -12.52 -12.31
N GLN A 42 -0.99 -11.99 -12.25
CA GLN A 42 -0.12 -11.91 -13.42
C GLN A 42 0.21 -13.30 -13.98
N VAL A 43 0.52 -14.27 -13.11
CA VAL A 43 0.79 -15.66 -13.52
C VAL A 43 -0.50 -16.34 -13.98
N MET A 44 -1.58 -16.25 -13.19
CA MET A 44 -2.84 -16.93 -13.47
C MET A 44 -3.54 -16.41 -14.74
N THR A 45 -3.38 -15.13 -15.07
CA THR A 45 -3.97 -14.51 -16.28
C THR A 45 -3.06 -14.55 -17.50
N GLY A 46 -1.89 -15.19 -17.43
CA GLY A 46 -0.95 -15.27 -18.55
C GLY A 46 -0.38 -13.90 -18.96
N GLY A 47 -0.18 -13.00 -18.00
CA GLY A 47 0.39 -11.68 -18.23
C GLY A 47 -0.59 -10.58 -18.64
N VAL A 48 -1.90 -10.87 -18.62
CA VAL A 48 -2.94 -9.92 -19.04
C VAL A 48 -3.07 -8.72 -18.09
N LEU A 49 -2.79 -8.89 -16.80
CA LEU A 49 -2.86 -7.80 -15.81
C LEU A 49 -1.92 -6.63 -16.18
N MET A 50 -0.67 -6.91 -16.53
CA MET A 50 0.34 -5.89 -16.87
C MET A 50 0.21 -5.33 -18.30
N LYS A 51 -0.84 -5.69 -19.05
CA LYS A 51 -1.10 -5.06 -20.35
C LYS A 51 -1.45 -3.58 -20.15
N PRO A 52 -1.00 -2.66 -21.02
CA PRO A 52 -1.23 -1.23 -20.86
C PRO A 52 -2.71 -0.85 -20.65
N LEU A 53 -3.63 -1.54 -21.33
CA LEU A 53 -5.06 -1.30 -21.21
C LEU A 53 -5.57 -1.65 -19.79
N ASN A 54 -5.16 -2.79 -19.24
CA ASN A 54 -5.61 -3.22 -17.92
C ASN A 54 -4.95 -2.42 -16.81
N LEU A 55 -3.69 -2.03 -16.96
CA LEU A 55 -3.01 -1.15 -16.02
C LEU A 55 -3.68 0.24 -16.01
N THR A 56 -3.98 0.79 -17.18
CA THR A 56 -4.71 2.07 -17.29
C THR A 56 -6.10 1.96 -16.69
N ASN A 57 -6.84 0.88 -16.98
CA ASN A 57 -8.16 0.65 -16.41
C ASN A 57 -8.12 0.51 -14.89
N LEU A 58 -7.14 -0.20 -14.33
CA LEU A 58 -6.97 -0.34 -12.89
C LEU A 58 -6.74 1.01 -12.22
N VAL A 59 -5.87 1.84 -12.80
CA VAL A 59 -5.59 3.20 -12.31
C VAL A 59 -6.86 4.04 -12.42
N LEU A 60 -7.49 4.12 -13.61
CA LEU A 60 -8.69 4.94 -13.83
C LEU A 60 -9.86 4.52 -12.93
N GLN A 61 -10.06 3.23 -12.70
CA GLN A 61 -11.11 2.72 -11.79
C GLN A 61 -10.84 3.08 -10.32
N ASN A 62 -9.58 3.22 -9.91
CA ASN A 62 -9.22 3.61 -8.55
C ASN A 62 -8.92 5.11 -8.39
N SER A 63 -8.83 5.85 -9.50
CA SER A 63 -8.53 7.30 -9.49
C SER A 63 -9.52 8.09 -8.64
N TYR A 64 -10.78 7.65 -8.54
CA TYR A 64 -11.77 8.33 -7.69
C TYR A 64 -11.33 8.37 -6.21
N VAL A 65 -10.69 7.31 -5.69
CA VAL A 65 -10.17 7.27 -4.32
C VAL A 65 -9.04 8.27 -4.13
N ILE A 66 -8.12 8.37 -5.11
CA ILE A 66 -6.98 9.29 -5.06
C ILE A 66 -7.47 10.75 -5.07
N ILE A 67 -8.42 11.07 -5.94
CA ILE A 67 -9.02 12.41 -6.03
C ILE A 67 -9.72 12.76 -4.71
N MET A 68 -10.51 11.85 -4.15
CA MET A 68 -11.15 12.05 -2.84
C MET A 68 -10.14 12.24 -1.71
N ALA A 69 -9.06 11.47 -1.69
CA ALA A 69 -8.02 11.57 -0.66
C ALA A 69 -7.31 12.93 -0.70
N ILE A 70 -6.99 13.44 -1.89
CA ILE A 70 -6.41 14.80 -2.05
C ILE A 70 -7.40 15.87 -1.57
N GLY A 71 -8.70 15.72 -1.88
CA GLY A 71 -9.74 16.63 -1.41
C GLY A 71 -9.85 16.65 0.13
N MET A 72 -9.90 15.49 0.77
CA MET A 72 -9.95 15.38 2.23
C MET A 72 -8.67 15.89 2.91
N LEU A 73 -7.51 15.71 2.28
CA LEU A 73 -6.23 16.22 2.79
C LEU A 73 -6.26 17.74 2.97
N LEU A 74 -6.77 18.49 1.99
CA LEU A 74 -6.88 19.96 2.07
C LEU A 74 -7.79 20.40 3.22
N ILE A 75 -8.88 19.67 3.46
CA ILE A 75 -9.84 19.98 4.52
C ILE A 75 -9.21 19.74 5.91
N ILE A 76 -8.51 18.63 6.08
CA ILE A 76 -7.82 18.29 7.34
C ILE A 76 -6.74 19.33 7.68
N ILE A 77 -6.00 19.83 6.69
CA ILE A 77 -4.98 20.87 6.90
C ILE A 77 -5.61 22.16 7.47
N THR A 78 -6.85 22.49 7.07
CA THR A 78 -7.57 23.67 7.59
C THR A 78 -8.20 23.45 8.97
N GLY A 79 -8.00 22.29 9.62
CA GLY A 79 -8.54 21.98 10.95
C GLY A 79 -9.98 21.47 10.95
N HIS A 80 -10.52 21.12 9.78
CA HIS A 80 -11.86 20.56 9.65
C HIS A 80 -11.78 19.08 9.28
N ILE A 81 -12.71 18.26 9.78
CA ILE A 81 -12.80 16.83 9.43
C ILE A 81 -14.12 16.64 8.69
N ASP A 82 -14.08 16.81 7.37
CA ASP A 82 -15.27 16.63 6.54
C ASP A 82 -15.39 15.18 6.04
N LEU A 83 -16.40 14.48 6.57
CA LEU A 83 -16.74 13.11 6.20
C LEU A 83 -17.78 13.06 5.06
N SER A 84 -18.29 14.20 4.61
CA SER A 84 -19.38 14.28 3.62
C SER A 84 -19.06 13.54 2.32
N VAL A 85 -17.86 13.71 1.78
CA VAL A 85 -17.41 13.06 0.52
C VAL A 85 -17.45 11.54 0.64
N GLY A 86 -17.09 10.99 1.81
CA GLY A 86 -17.16 9.55 2.08
C GLY A 86 -18.61 9.04 2.13
N SER A 87 -19.51 9.79 2.76
CA SER A 87 -20.93 9.44 2.83
C SER A 87 -21.62 9.49 1.46
N VAL A 88 -21.29 10.47 0.62
CA VAL A 88 -21.80 10.59 -0.76
C VAL A 88 -21.28 9.46 -1.63
N ALA A 89 -19.99 9.13 -1.54
CA ALA A 89 -19.40 8.01 -2.27
C ALA A 89 -20.05 6.67 -1.86
N GLY A 90 -20.29 6.46 -0.56
CA GLY A 90 -21.00 5.29 -0.05
C GLY A 90 -22.45 5.19 -0.52
N PHE A 91 -23.18 6.31 -0.48
CA PHE A 91 -24.57 6.38 -0.95
C PHE A 91 -24.70 6.09 -2.44
N ILE A 92 -23.90 6.75 -3.29
CA ILE A 92 -23.91 6.54 -4.74
C ILE A 92 -23.41 5.13 -5.08
N GLY A 93 -22.43 4.60 -4.35
CA GLY A 93 -21.97 3.22 -4.51
C GLY A 93 -23.07 2.20 -4.21
N GLY A 94 -23.79 2.37 -3.10
CA GLY A 94 -24.94 1.53 -2.76
C GLY A 94 -26.09 1.63 -3.76
N LEU A 95 -26.42 2.85 -4.19
CA LEU A 95 -27.43 3.09 -5.22
C LEU A 95 -27.01 2.46 -6.56
N GLY A 96 -25.75 2.62 -6.95
CA GLY A 96 -25.20 2.02 -8.16
C GLY A 96 -25.29 0.50 -8.14
N ALA A 97 -25.02 -0.14 -7.01
CA ALA A 97 -25.17 -1.59 -6.85
C ALA A 97 -26.63 -2.05 -6.99
N VAL A 98 -27.61 -1.28 -6.50
CA VAL A 98 -29.04 -1.60 -6.66
C VAL A 98 -29.51 -1.42 -8.11
N LEU A 99 -29.00 -0.38 -8.80
CA LEU A 99 -29.37 -0.09 -10.18
C LEU A 99 -28.66 -1.01 -11.20
N MET A 100 -27.51 -1.56 -10.83
CA MET A 100 -26.79 -2.56 -11.62
C MET A 100 -27.51 -3.90 -11.50
N VAL A 101 -28.44 -4.14 -12.43
CA VAL A 101 -29.18 -5.40 -12.61
C VAL A 101 -28.69 -6.14 -13.85
#